data_AF-A0A820CMU8-F1
#
_entry.id   AF-A0A820CMU8-F1
#
_cell.length_a   1.000
_cell.length_b   1.000
_cell.length_c   1.000
_cell.angle_alpha   90.00
_cell.angle_beta   90.00
_cell.angle_gamma   90.00
#
_symmetry.space_group_name_H-M   'P 1'
#
loop_
_entity.id
_entity.type
_entity.pdbx_description
1 polymer ?
#
loop_
_entity_poly.entity_id
_entity_poly.type
_entity_poly.pdbx_seq_one_letter_code
_entity_poly.pdbx_strand_id
1 'polypeptide(L)'
;MTQKIPPEYQRAQCIALSNAGFFCREASKFIGIFKSSVRRAIKRFEETAHINRIINDWKRVIFSDEITFYVIKRKNEVKIWRTKDERWKEDCMEVAAVVVGGHVNFSGAITSEGTGCFRIYSENTNSNVYCDILNNYLIPTVHLYQMENDYIYQYDNARYHVSRHVQAKLHELGVELLQWPAKSPDLNVIAHLRSIIDNKLKSRPLSSVKELTEALSIECLSMKPELCNKLVLSMSKKIQKCIANSRKSIDF
;
A
#
# COMPACT_ATOMS: atom_id res chain seq x y z
N MET A 1 -15.08 -16.83 31.52
CA MET A 1 -16.22 -17.67 31.13
C MET A 1 -16.96 -16.99 30.00
N THR A 2 -16.85 -17.48 28.77
CA THR A 2 -17.53 -16.94 27.58
C THR A 2 -18.85 -17.69 27.40
N GLN A 3 -19.94 -17.16 27.94
CA GLN A 3 -21.29 -17.69 27.67
C GLN A 3 -21.76 -17.21 26.29
N LYS A 4 -22.21 -18.15 25.45
CA LYS A 4 -22.93 -17.83 24.21
C LYS A 4 -24.35 -17.40 24.59
N ILE A 5 -24.68 -16.13 24.35
CA ILE A 5 -25.99 -15.54 24.68
C ILE A 5 -26.94 -15.68 23.47
N PRO A 6 -28.23 -16.04 23.69
CA PRO A 6 -29.23 -16.21 22.62
C PRO A 6 -29.46 -14.95 21.76
N PRO A 7 -29.91 -15.10 20.49
CA PRO A 7 -30.00 -14.01 19.51
C PRO A 7 -30.89 -12.84 19.93
N GLU A 8 -32.00 -13.07 20.63
CA GLU A 8 -32.91 -12.01 21.08
C GLU A 8 -32.29 -11.04 22.12
N TYR A 9 -31.29 -11.48 22.88
CA TYR A 9 -30.58 -10.66 23.87
C TYR A 9 -29.44 -9.82 23.25
N GLN A 10 -28.98 -10.16 22.05
CA GLN A 10 -27.87 -9.45 21.40
C GLN A 10 -28.24 -8.01 21.06
N ARG A 11 -29.47 -7.73 20.61
CA ARG A 11 -29.87 -6.38 20.16
C ARG A 11 -30.00 -5.39 21.32
N ALA A 12 -30.61 -5.82 22.44
CA ALA A 12 -30.72 -4.98 23.64
C ALA A 12 -29.35 -4.68 24.25
N GLN A 13 -28.45 -5.68 24.31
CA GLN A 13 -27.06 -5.47 24.76
C GLN A 13 -26.26 -4.57 23.81
N CYS A 14 -26.42 -4.69 22.50
CA CYS A 14 -25.78 -3.80 21.53
C CYS A 14 -26.21 -2.34 21.72
N ILE A 15 -27.51 -2.11 21.97
CA ILE A 15 -28.06 -0.76 22.22
C ILE A 15 -27.53 -0.22 23.55
N ALA A 16 -27.54 -1.02 24.62
CA ALA A 16 -27.00 -0.63 25.92
C ALA A 16 -25.50 -0.27 25.86
N LEU A 17 -24.70 -1.07 25.15
CA LEU A 17 -23.27 -0.81 24.92
C LEU A 17 -23.05 0.46 24.09
N SER A 18 -23.85 0.67 23.03
CA SER A 18 -23.80 1.90 22.23
C SER A 18 -24.16 3.14 23.04
N ASN A 19 -25.19 3.06 23.88
CA ASN A 19 -25.59 4.16 24.77
C ASN A 19 -24.54 4.46 25.85
N ALA A 20 -23.79 3.44 26.27
CA ALA A 20 -22.65 3.57 27.18
C ALA A 20 -21.35 4.03 26.49
N GLY A 21 -21.39 4.38 25.19
CA GLY A 21 -20.25 4.89 24.43
C GLY A 21 -19.31 3.83 23.85
N PHE A 22 -19.67 2.55 23.92
CA PHE A 22 -18.93 1.45 23.30
C PHE A 22 -19.41 1.22 21.88
N PHE A 23 -18.48 0.98 20.97
CA PHE A 23 -18.80 0.69 19.58
C PHE A 23 -18.20 -0.65 19.16
N CYS A 24 -19.01 -1.45 18.48
CA CYS A 24 -18.51 -2.65 17.80
C CYS A 24 -17.60 -2.23 16.65
N ARG A 25 -16.31 -2.58 16.74
CA ARG A 25 -15.27 -2.22 15.77
C ARG A 25 -14.32 -3.38 15.56
N GLU A 26 -13.67 -3.39 14.41
CA GLU A 26 -12.54 -4.28 14.17
C GLU A 26 -11.37 -3.93 15.10
N ALA A 27 -10.71 -4.96 15.63
CA ALA A 27 -9.48 -4.81 16.40
C ALA A 27 -8.40 -4.13 15.53
N SER A 28 -7.59 -3.24 16.13
CA SER A 28 -6.60 -2.46 15.36
C SER A 28 -5.30 -3.23 15.15
N LYS A 29 -4.64 -3.01 14.01
CA LYS A 29 -3.29 -3.51 13.69
C LYS A 29 -2.29 -2.38 13.85
N PHE A 30 -1.24 -2.61 14.65
CA PHE A 30 -0.17 -1.63 14.84
C PHE A 30 0.84 -1.74 13.71
N ILE A 31 1.13 -0.63 13.02
CA ILE A 31 2.23 -0.52 12.05
C ILE A 31 3.18 0.52 12.62
N GLY A 32 4.34 0.08 13.09
CA GLY A 32 5.34 0.93 13.76
C GLY A 32 6.08 1.84 12.77
N ILE A 33 5.49 2.98 12.41
CA ILE A 33 6.18 4.06 11.69
C ILE A 33 6.39 5.23 12.65
N PHE A 34 7.65 5.59 12.90
CA PHE A 34 8.00 6.73 13.77
C PHE A 34 7.72 8.07 13.07
N LYS A 35 6.91 8.94 13.71
CA LYS A 35 6.45 10.26 13.19
C LYS A 35 7.60 11.19 12.73
N SER A 36 8.80 11.06 13.29
CA SER A 36 9.96 11.92 13.00
C SER A 36 10.64 11.65 11.65
N SER A 37 10.51 10.43 11.11
CA SER A 37 11.03 10.07 9.79
C SER A 37 10.17 10.67 8.66
N VAL A 38 8.86 10.69 8.87
CA VAL A 38 7.86 11.23 7.93
C VAL A 38 8.03 12.74 7.74
N ARG A 39 8.28 13.51 8.80
CA ARG A 39 8.48 14.98 8.71
C ARG A 39 9.73 15.37 7.88
N ARG A 40 10.86 14.69 8.08
CA ARG A 40 12.10 14.95 7.34
C ARG A 40 11.99 14.57 5.87
N ALA A 41 11.30 13.46 5.59
CA ALA A 41 10.96 13.05 4.25
C ALA A 41 10.11 14.11 3.52
N ILE A 42 9.06 14.62 4.17
CA ILE A 42 8.18 15.65 3.58
C ILE A 42 8.93 16.95 3.33
N LYS A 43 9.78 17.42 4.26
CA LYS A 43 10.58 18.64 4.06
C LYS A 43 11.53 18.52 2.86
N ARG A 44 12.23 17.39 2.74
CA ARG A 44 13.11 17.12 1.58
C ARG A 44 12.33 17.04 0.29
N PHE A 45 11.14 16.45 0.32
CA PHE A 45 10.23 16.42 -0.81
C PHE A 45 9.88 17.86 -1.20
N GLU A 46 9.33 18.69 -0.30
CA GLU A 46 9.00 20.11 -0.55
C GLU A 46 10.14 20.94 -1.18
N GLU A 47 11.39 20.67 -0.81
CA GLU A 47 12.57 21.37 -1.32
C GLU A 47 12.98 20.93 -2.73
N THR A 48 12.42 19.84 -3.26
CA THR A 48 12.65 19.43 -4.66
C THR A 48 11.81 20.27 -5.60
N ALA A 49 12.47 21.04 -6.48
CA ALA A 49 11.83 21.77 -7.58
C ALA A 49 10.93 20.85 -8.45
N HIS A 50 11.23 19.55 -8.46
CA HIS A 50 10.50 18.54 -9.19
C HIS A 50 9.02 18.42 -8.81
N ILE A 51 8.67 18.50 -7.52
CA ILE A 51 7.26 18.36 -7.10
C ILE A 51 6.42 19.53 -7.57
N ASN A 52 6.95 20.74 -7.48
CA ASN A 52 6.21 21.92 -7.91
C ASN A 52 5.87 21.83 -9.40
N ARG A 53 6.68 21.11 -10.20
CA ARG A 53 6.43 20.78 -11.61
C ARG A 53 5.31 19.75 -11.79
N ILE A 54 5.23 18.72 -10.92
CA ILE A 54 4.29 17.60 -11.08
C ILE A 54 3.03 17.67 -10.20
N ILE A 55 2.94 18.62 -9.26
CA ILE A 55 1.85 18.66 -8.28
C ILE A 55 0.46 18.79 -8.92
N ASN A 56 0.41 19.33 -10.14
CA ASN A 56 -0.78 19.49 -10.97
C ASN A 56 -0.89 18.45 -12.10
N ASP A 57 0.07 17.52 -12.21
CA ASP A 57 0.19 16.60 -13.33
C ASP A 57 0.64 15.20 -12.89
N TRP A 58 -0.16 14.59 -12.04
CA TRP A 58 0.08 13.22 -11.54
C TRP A 58 -0.26 12.14 -12.56
N LYS A 59 -0.97 12.48 -13.65
CA LYS A 59 -1.45 11.49 -14.63
C LYS A 59 -0.32 10.81 -15.39
N ARG A 60 0.76 11.56 -15.65
CA ARG A 60 1.97 11.01 -16.26
C ARG A 60 2.88 10.24 -15.32
N VAL A 61 2.55 10.14 -14.02
CA VAL A 61 3.37 9.41 -13.04
C VAL A 61 2.97 7.93 -13.01
N ILE A 62 3.95 7.06 -13.23
CA ILE A 62 3.85 5.62 -13.02
C ILE A 62 4.40 5.30 -11.64
N PHE A 63 3.53 4.88 -10.72
CA PHE A 63 3.94 4.42 -9.39
C PHE A 63 4.29 2.94 -9.43
N SER A 64 5.32 2.53 -8.70
CA SER A 64 5.70 1.12 -8.52
C SER A 64 6.12 0.80 -7.09
N ASP A 65 5.99 -0.46 -6.71
CA ASP A 65 6.45 -0.97 -5.42
C ASP A 65 6.64 -2.49 -5.48
N GLU A 66 7.50 -3.00 -4.59
CA GLU A 66 7.67 -4.43 -4.34
C GLU A 66 7.03 -4.80 -3.00
N ILE A 67 6.03 -5.66 -3.06
CA ILE A 67 5.23 -6.07 -1.91
C ILE A 67 5.33 -7.58 -1.71
N THR A 68 5.50 -8.01 -0.47
CA THR A 68 5.36 -9.42 -0.10
C THR A 68 3.95 -9.71 0.41
N PHE A 69 3.30 -10.70 -0.22
CA PHE A 69 2.03 -11.26 0.23
C PHE A 69 2.27 -12.62 0.88
N TYR A 70 1.58 -12.87 1.99
CA TYR A 70 1.75 -14.09 2.77
C TYR A 70 0.51 -14.98 2.64
N VAL A 71 0.72 -16.29 2.62
CA VAL A 71 -0.36 -17.26 2.81
C VAL A 71 -0.66 -17.31 4.30
N ILE A 72 -1.78 -16.68 4.66
CA ILE A 72 -2.19 -16.48 6.04
C ILE A 72 -3.41 -17.34 6.32
N LYS A 73 -3.32 -18.23 7.31
CA LYS A 73 -4.50 -18.88 7.88
C LYS A 73 -5.12 -17.90 8.88
N ARG A 74 -6.13 -17.18 8.43
CA ARG A 74 -6.81 -16.20 9.28
C ARG A 74 -7.71 -16.94 10.27
N LYS A 75 -7.55 -16.66 11.56
CA LYS A 75 -8.62 -16.94 12.53
C LYS A 75 -9.78 -16.00 12.21
N ASN A 76 -11.02 -16.42 12.50
CA ASN A 76 -12.21 -15.59 12.25
C ASN A 76 -12.01 -14.17 12.80
N GLU A 77 -12.45 -13.16 12.05
CA GLU A 77 -12.40 -11.76 12.48
C GLU A 77 -13.11 -11.60 13.83
N VAL A 78 -12.38 -11.16 14.85
CA VAL A 78 -12.94 -10.91 16.17
C VAL A 78 -13.47 -9.48 16.21
N LYS A 79 -14.80 -9.33 16.20
CA LYS A 79 -15.44 -8.06 16.50
C LYS A 79 -15.45 -7.85 18.01
N ILE A 80 -14.94 -6.71 18.45
CA ILE A 80 -14.88 -6.33 19.87
C ILE A 80 -15.70 -5.07 20.11
N TRP A 81 -16.27 -4.96 21.30
CA TRP A 81 -16.87 -3.72 21.80
C TRP A 81 -15.81 -2.95 22.57
N ARG A 82 -15.55 -1.71 22.14
CA ARG A 82 -14.59 -0.82 22.82
C ARG A 82 -15.02 0.64 22.72
N THR A 83 -14.59 1.47 23.66
CA THR A 83 -14.68 2.93 23.52
C THR A 83 -13.63 3.46 22.54
N LYS A 84 -13.69 4.75 22.20
CA LYS A 84 -12.79 5.37 21.22
C LYS A 84 -11.32 5.31 21.65
N ASP A 85 -11.07 5.45 22.95
CA ASP A 85 -9.71 5.60 23.51
C ASP A 85 -9.04 4.25 23.78
N GLU A 86 -9.81 3.17 23.75
CA GLU A 86 -9.33 1.80 24.00
C GLU A 86 -8.73 1.13 22.77
N ARG A 87 -8.67 1.86 21.65
CA ARG A 87 -8.23 1.33 20.35
C ARG A 87 -6.91 0.56 20.40
N TRP A 88 -5.99 0.95 21.27
CA TRP A 88 -4.63 0.41 21.37
C TRP A 88 -4.37 -0.37 22.66
N LYS A 89 -5.39 -0.63 23.48
CA LYS A 89 -5.27 -1.55 24.63
C LYS A 89 -5.01 -2.96 24.12
N GLU A 90 -4.20 -3.74 24.84
CA GLU A 90 -3.80 -5.10 24.46
C GLU A 90 -5.01 -6.00 24.15
N ASP A 91 -6.04 -5.96 25.00
CA ASP A 91 -7.30 -6.71 24.83
C ASP A 91 -8.13 -6.26 23.62
N CYS A 92 -7.80 -5.10 23.04
CA CYS A 92 -8.48 -4.51 21.89
C CYS A 92 -7.69 -4.65 20.57
N MET A 93 -6.55 -5.35 20.62
CA MET A 93 -5.69 -5.63 19.48
C MET A 93 -5.86 -7.07 19.01
N GLU A 94 -5.80 -7.28 17.69
CA GLU A 94 -5.86 -8.61 17.12
C GLU A 94 -4.49 -9.29 17.27
N VAL A 95 -4.46 -10.55 17.72
CA VAL A 95 -3.25 -11.36 17.66
C VAL A 95 -2.86 -11.51 16.18
N ALA A 96 -1.60 -11.20 15.86
CA ALA A 96 -1.10 -11.24 14.49
C ALA A 96 -1.44 -12.58 13.82
N ALA A 97 -1.92 -12.50 12.57
CA ALA A 97 -2.31 -13.69 11.83
C ALA A 97 -1.10 -14.62 11.63
N VAL A 98 -1.32 -15.93 11.78
CA VAL A 98 -0.23 -16.90 11.67
C VAL A 98 0.10 -17.11 10.19
N VAL A 99 1.36 -16.89 9.81
CA VAL A 99 1.90 -17.24 8.50
C VAL A 99 2.13 -18.74 8.50
N VAL A 100 1.44 -19.48 7.62
CA VAL A 100 1.43 -20.96 7.67
C VAL A 100 1.75 -21.63 6.33
N GLY A 101 1.66 -20.90 5.21
CA GLY A 101 1.72 -21.49 3.88
C GLY A 101 2.71 -20.83 2.92
N GLY A 102 3.70 -20.10 3.42
CA GLY A 102 4.70 -19.40 2.60
C GLY A 102 4.29 -17.97 2.19
N HIS A 103 5.02 -17.41 1.23
CA HIS A 103 4.81 -16.05 0.71
C HIS A 103 5.15 -15.98 -0.78
N VAL A 104 4.69 -14.91 -1.42
CA VAL A 104 5.10 -14.50 -2.76
C VAL A 104 5.48 -13.03 -2.74
N ASN A 105 6.48 -12.69 -3.54
CA ASN A 105 6.80 -11.31 -3.85
C ASN A 105 6.01 -10.87 -5.09
N PHE A 106 5.60 -9.62 -5.08
CA PHE A 106 4.82 -8.98 -6.12
C PHE A 106 5.49 -7.66 -6.46
N SER A 107 5.68 -7.39 -7.74
CA SER A 107 6.06 -6.08 -8.24
C SER A 107 5.01 -5.65 -9.24
N GLY A 108 4.43 -4.47 -9.06
CA GLY A 108 3.40 -3.97 -9.97
C GLY A 108 3.49 -2.47 -10.15
N ALA A 109 2.89 -2.00 -11.24
CA ALA A 109 2.79 -0.58 -11.55
C ALA A 109 1.33 -0.11 -11.56
N ILE A 110 1.11 1.17 -11.27
CA ILE A 110 -0.20 1.82 -11.41
C ILE A 110 -0.01 3.19 -12.07
N THR A 111 -0.90 3.48 -13.02
CA THR A 111 -0.99 4.74 -13.76
C THR A 111 -2.38 5.36 -13.55
N SER A 112 -2.63 6.57 -14.05
CA SER A 112 -3.99 7.13 -14.04
C SER A 112 -4.97 6.38 -14.92
N GLU A 113 -4.47 5.59 -15.87
CA GLU A 113 -5.25 4.84 -16.85
C GLU A 113 -5.54 3.41 -16.40
N GLY A 114 -4.80 2.87 -15.43
CA GLY A 114 -5.07 1.55 -14.86
C GLY A 114 -3.88 0.90 -14.17
N THR A 115 -3.99 -0.41 -13.96
CA THR A 115 -2.90 -1.25 -13.46
C THR A 115 -1.95 -1.61 -14.59
N GLY A 116 -0.67 -1.31 -14.39
CA GLY A 116 0.38 -1.76 -15.30
C GLY A 116 0.64 -3.27 -15.22
N CYS A 117 1.59 -3.71 -16.02
CA CYS A 117 2.13 -5.06 -15.96
C CYS A 117 2.73 -5.32 -14.57
N PHE A 118 2.65 -6.56 -14.12
CA PHE A 118 3.14 -6.97 -12.82
C PHE A 118 3.83 -8.33 -12.87
N ARG A 119 4.74 -8.54 -11.93
CA ARG A 119 5.47 -9.80 -11.72
C ARG A 119 5.10 -10.39 -10.37
N ILE A 120 4.79 -11.68 -10.34
CA ILE A 120 4.72 -12.48 -9.12
C ILE A 120 5.92 -13.43 -9.12
N TYR A 121 6.68 -13.47 -8.03
CA TYR A 121 7.96 -14.17 -7.95
C TYR A 121 8.27 -14.65 -6.53
N SER A 122 9.28 -15.50 -6.35
CA SER A 122 9.58 -16.16 -5.07
C SER A 122 10.96 -15.85 -4.51
N GLU A 123 11.86 -15.41 -5.37
CA GLU A 123 13.22 -15.01 -5.03
C GLU A 123 13.25 -13.65 -4.32
N ASN A 124 14.34 -13.42 -3.58
CA ASN A 124 14.59 -12.13 -2.94
C ASN A 124 14.89 -11.06 -4.00
N THR A 125 14.27 -9.90 -3.86
CA THR A 125 14.52 -8.75 -4.73
C THR A 125 15.96 -8.25 -4.59
N ASN A 126 16.66 -8.18 -5.71
CA ASN A 126 18.00 -7.63 -5.84
C ASN A 126 18.10 -6.81 -7.13
N SER A 127 19.26 -6.21 -7.40
CA SER A 127 19.46 -5.36 -8.58
C SER A 127 19.16 -6.06 -9.91
N ASN A 128 19.48 -7.35 -10.06
CA ASN A 128 19.22 -8.09 -11.30
C ASN A 128 17.73 -8.36 -11.48
N VAL A 129 17.05 -8.80 -10.42
CA VAL A 129 15.59 -9.00 -10.40
C VAL A 129 14.88 -7.68 -10.71
N TYR A 130 15.38 -6.56 -10.19
CA TYR A 130 14.80 -5.25 -10.45
C TYR A 130 15.06 -4.77 -11.89
N CYS A 131 16.25 -4.98 -12.46
CA CYS A 131 16.50 -4.71 -13.87
C CYS A 131 15.58 -5.52 -14.80
N ASP A 132 15.29 -6.78 -14.43
CA ASP A 132 14.30 -7.61 -15.13
C ASP A 132 12.89 -7.03 -15.02
N ILE A 133 12.49 -6.57 -13.81
CA ILE A 133 11.23 -5.86 -13.59
C ILE A 133 11.09 -4.64 -14.52
N LEU A 134 12.14 -3.83 -14.64
CA LEU A 134 12.13 -2.65 -15.50
C LEU A 134 11.89 -3.02 -16.98
N ASN A 135 12.65 -3.97 -17.52
CA ASN A 135 12.52 -4.35 -18.93
C ASN A 135 11.19 -5.04 -19.25
N ASN A 136 10.77 -5.98 -18.40
CA ASN A 136 9.70 -6.91 -18.73
C ASN A 136 8.34 -6.49 -18.17
N TYR A 137 8.29 -5.44 -17.33
CA TYR A 137 7.04 -5.00 -16.72
C TYR A 137 6.86 -3.48 -16.74
N LEU A 138 7.90 -2.67 -16.43
CA LEU A 138 7.76 -1.21 -16.54
C LEU A 138 7.62 -0.78 -18.00
N ILE A 139 8.57 -1.13 -18.88
CA ILE A 139 8.53 -0.70 -20.27
C ILE A 139 7.28 -1.22 -21.01
N PRO A 140 6.83 -2.48 -20.83
CA PRO A 140 5.55 -2.93 -21.34
C PRO A 140 4.34 -2.16 -20.79
N THR A 141 4.39 -1.69 -19.54
CA THR A 141 3.34 -0.79 -19.00
C THR A 141 3.31 0.54 -19.74
N VAL A 142 4.48 1.10 -20.04
CA VAL A 142 4.58 2.35 -20.81
C VAL A 142 3.94 2.18 -22.19
N HIS A 143 4.24 1.08 -22.89
CA HIS A 143 3.63 0.78 -24.19
C HIS A 143 2.12 0.49 -24.08
N LEU A 144 1.69 -0.24 -23.04
CA LEU A 144 0.28 -0.58 -22.81
C LEU A 144 -0.60 0.67 -22.73
N TYR A 145 -0.07 1.75 -22.15
CA TYR A 145 -0.77 3.02 -21.95
C TYR A 145 -0.31 4.15 -22.87
N GLN A 146 0.53 3.87 -23.87
CA GLN A 146 1.03 4.84 -24.85
C GLN A 146 1.69 6.07 -24.20
N MET A 147 2.51 5.82 -23.16
CA MET A 147 3.16 6.88 -22.37
C MET A 147 4.64 7.09 -22.76
N GLU A 148 5.10 6.57 -23.90
CA GLU A 148 6.52 6.48 -24.28
C GLU A 148 7.23 7.84 -24.30
N ASN A 149 6.50 8.90 -24.64
CA ASN A 149 7.05 10.23 -24.83
C ASN A 149 6.91 11.15 -23.59
N ASP A 150 6.10 10.76 -22.60
CA ASP A 150 5.85 11.61 -21.42
C ASP A 150 5.36 10.78 -20.23
N TYR A 151 6.33 10.22 -19.49
CA TYR A 151 6.06 9.62 -18.19
C TYR A 151 7.16 9.92 -17.18
N ILE A 152 6.79 9.87 -15.91
CA ILE A 152 7.72 9.90 -14.80
C ILE A 152 7.55 8.63 -14.00
N TYR A 153 8.65 7.96 -13.70
CA TYR A 153 8.66 6.75 -12.91
C TYR A 153 8.95 7.02 -11.43
N GLN A 154 8.14 6.47 -10.53
CA GLN A 154 8.32 6.58 -9.09
C GLN A 154 8.64 5.21 -8.45
N TYR A 155 9.64 5.21 -7.57
CA TYR A 155 10.00 4.11 -6.65
C TYR A 155 10.41 4.64 -5.26
N ASP A 156 10.61 3.77 -4.26
CA ASP A 156 10.78 4.14 -2.85
C ASP A 156 12.25 4.37 -2.37
N ASN A 157 13.22 4.20 -3.27
CA ASN A 157 14.67 4.27 -3.07
C ASN A 157 15.21 3.14 -2.19
N ALA A 158 14.68 1.93 -2.32
CA ALA A 158 15.29 0.73 -1.76
C ALA A 158 16.76 0.61 -2.22
N ARG A 159 17.59 -0.08 -1.40
CA ARG A 159 19.04 -0.17 -1.63
C ARG A 159 19.41 -0.67 -3.03
N TYR A 160 18.62 -1.59 -3.59
CA TYR A 160 18.84 -2.12 -4.93
C TYR A 160 18.42 -1.12 -6.03
N HIS A 161 17.39 -0.27 -5.81
CA HIS A 161 17.01 0.79 -6.75
C HIS A 161 18.17 1.76 -7.00
N VAL A 162 18.87 2.15 -5.93
CA VAL A 162 19.99 3.11 -6.00
C VAL A 162 21.34 2.46 -6.34
N SER A 163 21.36 1.15 -6.62
CA SER A 163 22.57 0.46 -7.01
C SER A 163 23.07 0.95 -8.38
N ARG A 164 24.39 0.94 -8.59
CA ARG A 164 25.00 1.35 -9.87
C ARG A 164 24.41 0.59 -11.07
N HIS A 165 24.11 -0.69 -10.88
CA HIS A 165 23.53 -1.53 -11.93
C HIS A 165 22.13 -1.06 -12.35
N VAL A 166 21.25 -0.81 -11.39
CA VAL A 166 19.89 -0.32 -11.68
C VAL A 166 19.91 1.11 -12.23
N GLN A 167 20.74 1.99 -11.67
CA GLN A 167 20.86 3.37 -12.17
C GLN A 167 21.37 3.41 -13.62
N ALA A 168 22.35 2.57 -13.96
CA ALA A 168 22.80 2.44 -15.35
C ALA A 168 21.67 1.93 -16.26
N LYS A 169 20.85 0.99 -15.77
CA LYS A 169 19.71 0.47 -16.53
C LYS A 169 18.61 1.51 -16.76
N LEU A 170 18.27 2.30 -15.73
CA LEU A 170 17.31 3.39 -15.84
C LEU A 170 17.77 4.45 -16.84
N HIS A 171 19.07 4.77 -16.85
CA HIS A 171 19.67 5.67 -17.83
C HIS A 171 19.63 5.09 -19.25
N GLU A 172 19.96 3.81 -19.43
CA GLU A 172 19.85 3.10 -20.72
C GLU A 172 18.42 3.15 -21.28
N LEU A 173 17.43 2.98 -20.41
CA LEU A 173 16.00 3.02 -20.76
C LEU A 173 15.44 4.44 -20.92
N GLY A 174 16.24 5.49 -20.66
CA GLY A 174 15.79 6.89 -20.76
C GLY A 174 14.67 7.26 -19.77
N VAL A 175 14.61 6.58 -18.61
CA VAL A 175 13.51 6.75 -17.64
C VAL A 175 13.69 8.04 -16.85
N GLU A 176 12.73 8.98 -16.93
CA GLU A 176 12.65 10.13 -16.02
C GLU A 176 12.18 9.66 -14.64
N LEU A 177 12.93 9.98 -13.58
CA LEU A 177 12.62 9.56 -12.21
C LEU A 177 11.96 10.67 -11.40
N LEU A 178 10.89 10.31 -10.68
CA LEU A 178 10.35 11.15 -9.63
C LEU A 178 11.28 11.12 -8.43
N GLN A 179 11.89 12.27 -8.11
CA GLN A 179 12.57 12.45 -6.84
C GLN A 179 11.61 12.16 -5.68
N TRP A 180 11.91 11.10 -4.93
CA TRP A 180 11.05 10.59 -3.88
C TRP A 180 11.80 10.52 -2.54
N PRO A 181 11.16 10.89 -1.42
CA PRO A 181 11.81 10.84 -0.13
C PRO A 181 11.84 9.40 0.39
N ALA A 182 13.04 8.93 0.75
CA ALA A 182 13.21 7.62 1.38
C ALA A 182 12.32 7.44 2.62
N LYS A 183 11.79 6.22 2.81
CA LYS A 183 10.93 5.83 3.95
C LYS A 183 9.61 6.62 4.07
N SER A 184 8.92 6.80 2.95
CA SER A 184 7.64 7.53 2.88
C SER A 184 6.49 6.64 2.40
N PRO A 185 6.15 5.56 3.13
CA PRO A 185 5.09 4.64 2.73
C PRO A 185 3.72 5.34 2.63
N ASP A 186 3.48 6.38 3.44
CA ASP A 186 2.23 7.16 3.43
C ASP A 186 2.00 7.90 2.10
N LEU A 187 3.07 8.13 1.33
CA LEU A 187 3.02 8.79 0.04
C LEU A 187 2.94 7.79 -1.13
N ASN A 188 3.13 6.49 -0.91
CA ASN A 188 3.07 5.52 -2.00
C ASN A 188 1.61 5.16 -2.32
N VAL A 189 1.16 5.42 -3.56
CA VAL A 189 -0.18 5.04 -4.04
C VAL A 189 -0.38 3.52 -3.97
N ILE A 190 0.69 2.74 -4.13
CA ILE A 190 0.62 1.27 -4.11
C ILE A 190 0.37 0.72 -2.71
N ALA A 191 0.71 1.44 -1.64
CA ALA A 191 0.30 1.04 -0.29
C ALA A 191 -1.24 0.99 -0.15
N HIS A 192 -1.96 1.89 -0.83
CA HIS A 192 -3.43 1.85 -0.86
C HIS A 192 -3.93 0.67 -1.71
N LEU A 193 -3.27 0.42 -2.85
CA LEU A 193 -3.57 -0.71 -3.71
C LEU A 193 -3.46 -2.04 -2.96
N ARG A 194 -2.37 -2.19 -2.21
CA ARG A 194 -2.14 -3.32 -1.30
C ARG A 194 -3.29 -3.51 -0.34
N SER A 195 -3.73 -2.44 0.34
CA SER A 195 -4.86 -2.55 1.27
C SER A 195 -6.16 -2.99 0.59
N ILE A 196 -6.41 -2.55 -0.64
CA ILE A 196 -7.57 -2.97 -1.43
C ILE A 196 -7.47 -4.46 -1.75
N ILE A 197 -6.31 -4.90 -2.26
CA ILE A 197 -6.04 -6.30 -2.59
C ILE A 197 -6.15 -7.17 -1.33
N ASP A 198 -5.48 -6.81 -0.25
CA ASP A 198 -5.54 -7.53 1.04
C ASP A 198 -6.97 -7.68 1.53
N ASN A 199 -7.80 -6.64 1.36
CA ASN A 199 -9.21 -6.67 1.74
C ASN A 199 -10.02 -7.63 0.87
N LYS A 200 -9.79 -7.65 -0.44
CA LYS A 200 -10.47 -8.60 -1.34
C LYS A 200 -10.00 -10.04 -1.12
N LEU A 201 -8.73 -10.25 -0.76
CA LEU A 201 -8.21 -11.56 -0.41
C LEU A 201 -8.73 -12.05 0.95
N LYS A 202 -9.29 -11.19 1.83
CA LYS A 202 -9.78 -11.65 3.15
C LYS A 202 -10.89 -12.66 3.08
N SER A 203 -11.75 -12.54 2.08
CA SER A 203 -12.94 -13.38 1.94
C SER A 203 -12.63 -14.75 1.35
N ARG A 204 -11.37 -15.01 0.96
CA ARG A 204 -10.95 -16.26 0.31
C ARG A 204 -10.16 -17.14 1.27
N PRO A 205 -10.47 -18.44 1.38
CA PRO A 205 -9.63 -19.39 2.09
C PRO A 205 -8.40 -19.72 1.23
N LEU A 206 -7.38 -18.86 1.27
CA LEU A 206 -6.11 -19.09 0.57
C LEU A 206 -5.19 -19.92 1.46
N SER A 207 -4.93 -21.16 1.03
CA SER A 207 -4.19 -22.17 1.79
C SER A 207 -2.85 -22.53 1.17
N SER A 208 -2.60 -22.13 -0.08
CA SER A 208 -1.33 -22.38 -0.79
C SER A 208 -0.80 -21.15 -1.52
N VAL A 209 0.50 -21.17 -1.83
CA VAL A 209 1.15 -20.16 -2.69
C VAL A 209 0.49 -20.07 -4.06
N LYS A 210 0.09 -21.21 -4.64
CA LYS A 210 -0.57 -21.26 -5.95
C LYS A 210 -1.90 -20.50 -5.92
N GLU A 211 -2.75 -20.80 -4.95
CA GLU A 211 -4.04 -20.11 -4.77
C GLU A 211 -3.85 -18.60 -4.53
N LEU A 212 -2.82 -18.23 -3.75
CA LEU A 212 -2.48 -16.82 -3.52
C LEU A 212 -2.07 -16.12 -4.82
N THR A 213 -1.19 -16.73 -5.62
CA THR A 213 -0.73 -16.20 -6.91
C THR A 213 -1.87 -16.01 -7.90
N GLU A 214 -2.75 -17.01 -8.04
CA GLU A 214 -3.93 -16.94 -8.91
C GLU A 214 -4.88 -15.83 -8.45
N ALA A 215 -5.18 -15.79 -7.15
CA ALA A 215 -6.06 -14.77 -6.59
C ALA A 215 -5.49 -13.35 -6.76
N LEU A 216 -4.19 -13.16 -6.49
CA LEU A 216 -3.50 -11.87 -6.71
C LEU A 216 -3.60 -11.43 -8.17
N SER A 217 -3.35 -12.35 -9.11
CA SER A 217 -3.41 -12.05 -10.54
C SER A 217 -4.80 -11.58 -10.96
N ILE A 218 -5.85 -12.29 -10.52
CA ILE A 218 -7.25 -11.91 -10.77
C ILE A 218 -7.57 -10.54 -10.17
N GLU A 219 -7.13 -10.28 -8.94
CA GLU A 219 -7.43 -9.00 -8.28
C GLU A 219 -6.72 -7.80 -8.91
N CYS A 220 -5.49 -7.99 -9.37
CA CYS A 220 -4.76 -6.98 -10.12
C CYS A 220 -5.41 -6.71 -11.49
N LEU A 221 -5.77 -7.76 -12.24
CA LEU A 221 -6.38 -7.61 -13.57
C LEU A 221 -7.82 -7.09 -13.53
N SER A 222 -8.55 -7.33 -12.44
CA SER A 222 -9.92 -6.84 -12.25
C SER A 222 -10.00 -5.43 -11.64
N MET A 223 -8.85 -4.76 -11.47
CA MET A 223 -8.80 -3.39 -10.98
C MET A 223 -9.48 -2.45 -11.97
N LYS A 224 -10.43 -1.66 -11.47
CA LYS A 224 -11.12 -0.68 -12.30
C LYS A 224 -10.22 0.52 -12.60
N PRO A 225 -10.06 0.94 -13.87
CA PRO A 225 -9.32 2.15 -14.26
C PRO A 225 -9.71 3.40 -13.46
N GLU A 226 -11.00 3.57 -13.17
CA GLU A 226 -11.51 4.74 -12.42
C GLU A 226 -10.98 4.77 -10.99
N LEU A 227 -10.75 3.61 -10.39
CA LEU A 227 -10.13 3.50 -9.07
C LEU A 227 -8.66 3.91 -9.14
N CYS A 228 -7.93 3.44 -10.16
CA CYS A 228 -6.53 3.83 -10.38
C CYS A 228 -6.40 5.35 -10.59
N ASN A 229 -7.24 5.91 -11.45
CA ASN A 229 -7.32 7.35 -11.69
C ASN A 229 -7.55 8.13 -10.40
N LYS A 230 -8.55 7.73 -9.60
CA LYS A 230 -8.87 8.36 -8.33
C LYS A 230 -7.72 8.27 -7.33
N LEU A 231 -7.02 7.14 -7.28
CA LEU A 231 -5.86 6.94 -6.41
C LEU A 231 -4.69 7.84 -6.81
N VAL A 232 -4.35 7.89 -8.09
CA VAL A 232 -3.29 8.77 -8.64
C VAL A 232 -3.62 10.23 -8.39
N LEU A 233 -4.82 10.70 -8.74
CA LEU A 233 -5.23 12.09 -8.52
C LEU A 233 -5.37 12.47 -7.04
N SER A 234 -5.50 11.49 -6.14
CA SER A 234 -5.49 11.76 -4.69
C SER A 234 -4.13 12.26 -4.19
N MET A 235 -3.06 12.05 -4.96
CA MET A 235 -1.70 12.42 -4.56
C MET A 235 -1.51 13.91 -4.32
N SER A 236 -2.09 14.79 -5.16
CA SER A 236 -2.03 16.25 -4.92
C SER A 236 -2.55 16.59 -3.52
N LYS A 237 -3.71 16.04 -3.14
CA LYS A 237 -4.32 16.29 -1.83
C LYS A 237 -3.51 15.67 -0.69
N LYS A 238 -2.98 14.46 -0.87
CA LYS A 238 -2.12 13.80 0.14
C LYS A 238 -0.87 14.62 0.40
N ILE A 239 -0.20 15.07 -0.65
CA ILE A 239 1.03 15.86 -0.55
C ILE A 239 0.74 17.20 0.10
N GLN A 240 -0.31 17.92 -0.33
CA GLN A 240 -0.73 19.16 0.33
C GLN A 240 -1.02 18.97 1.82
N LYS A 241 -1.67 17.87 2.21
CA LYS A 241 -1.90 17.55 3.63
C LYS A 241 -0.61 17.24 4.37
N CYS A 242 0.30 16.49 3.76
CA CYS A 242 1.62 16.21 4.31
C CYS A 242 2.40 17.51 4.56
N ILE A 243 2.38 18.44 3.60
CA ILE A 243 3.00 19.78 3.70
C ILE A 243 2.33 20.62 4.80
N ALA A 244 1.01 20.65 4.88
CA ALA A 244 0.31 21.38 5.93
C ALA A 244 0.62 20.84 7.33
N ASN A 245 0.79 19.53 7.46
CA ASN A 245 1.10 18.86 8.72
C ASN A 245 2.59 18.91 9.10
N SER A 246 3.50 19.07 8.13
CA SER A 246 4.93 19.31 8.40
C SER A 246 5.17 20.66 9.08
N ARG A 247 4.29 21.64 8.80
CA ARG A 247 4.32 23.01 9.35
C ARG A 247 3.68 23.17 10.72
N LYS A 248 2.92 22.17 11.21
CA LYS A 248 2.34 22.20 12.56
C LYS A 248 3.34 21.61 13.56
N SER A 249 3.99 22.47 14.34
CA SER A 249 4.46 22.08 15.67
C SER A 249 3.22 21.63 16.44
N ILE A 250 3.20 20.37 16.87
CA ILE A 250 2.24 19.92 17.87
C ILE A 250 3.12 19.50 19.02
N ASP A 251 3.18 20.38 20.02
CA ASP A 251 3.60 20.02 21.37
C ASP A 251 2.67 18.92 21.89
N PHE A 252 3.33 17.83 22.28
CA PHE A 252 2.93 16.62 23.02
C PHE A 252 1.48 16.14 22.92
#